data_AF-A0A0V0Z1W9-F1
#
_entry.id   AF-A0A0V0Z1W9-F1
#
_cell.length_a   1.000
_cell.length_b   1.000
_cell.length_c   1.000
_cell.angle_alpha   90.00
_cell.angle_beta   90.00
_cell.angle_gamma   90.00
#
_symmetry.space_group_name_H-M   'P 1'
#
loop_
_entity.id
_entity.type
_entity.pdbx_description
1 polymer ?
#
loop_
_entity_poly.entity_id
_entity_poly.type
_entity_poly.pdbx_seq_one_letter_code
_entity_poly.pdbx_strand_id
1 'polypeptide(L)'
;MTPKGIKKAGELQKVAKSGDRRRRRLRKESFASYIYKVLKQVHADTGISSRAMSIMNSFVNDIFDRLAAEASRLAQYNQRHTITSREIQTAVRLLLPGELCKHAVSEGTKAVSKYNSGR
;
A
#
# COMPACT_ATOMS: atom_id res chain seq x y z
N MET A 1 -32.82 55.28 -51.21
CA MET A 1 -32.38 56.04 -50.02
C MET A 1 -32.16 55.04 -48.89
N THR A 2 -30.90 54.80 -48.49
CA THR A 2 -30.56 53.97 -47.32
C THR A 2 -30.84 54.71 -46.02
N PRO A 3 -31.12 53.97 -44.93
CA PRO A 3 -30.28 54.18 -43.75
C PRO A 3 -29.77 52.88 -43.09
N LYS A 4 -28.61 53.05 -42.47
CA LYS A 4 -27.76 52.10 -41.75
C LYS A 4 -28.40 51.57 -40.45
N GLY A 5 -28.21 50.27 -40.21
CA GLY A 5 -27.61 49.71 -38.99
C GLY A 5 -28.41 49.70 -37.69
N ILE A 6 -28.78 48.49 -37.22
CA ILE A 6 -28.91 48.16 -35.78
C ILE A 6 -28.40 46.73 -35.55
N LYS A 7 -27.32 46.61 -34.77
CA LYS A 7 -26.86 45.36 -34.15
C LYS A 7 -27.86 44.97 -33.06
N LYS A 8 -28.31 43.71 -33.02
CA LYS A 8 -28.99 43.14 -31.85
C LYS A 8 -28.49 41.74 -31.54
N ALA A 9 -28.27 41.56 -30.23
CA ALA A 9 -27.66 40.42 -29.57
C ALA A 9 -28.55 39.17 -29.61
N GLY A 10 -27.91 38.01 -29.54
CA GLY A 10 -28.55 36.72 -29.35
C GLY A 10 -27.50 35.65 -29.14
N GLU A 11 -27.14 35.44 -27.88
CA GLU A 11 -26.66 34.20 -27.26
C GLU A 11 -25.89 33.17 -28.10
N LEU A 12 -24.68 32.85 -27.64
CA LEU A 12 -24.23 31.48 -27.33
C LEU A 12 -22.79 31.53 -26.80
N GLN A 13 -22.60 32.13 -25.62
CA GLN A 13 -21.42 31.83 -24.81
C GLN A 13 -21.58 30.41 -24.26
N LYS A 14 -21.06 29.42 -24.98
CA LYS A 14 -20.79 28.09 -24.43
C LYS A 14 -19.70 28.22 -23.38
N VAL A 15 -20.08 28.54 -22.14
CA VAL A 15 -19.27 28.28 -20.95
C VAL A 15 -19.24 26.76 -20.77
N ALA A 16 -18.32 26.10 -21.49
CA ALA A 16 -18.01 24.70 -21.25
C ALA A 16 -17.33 24.61 -19.88
N LYS A 17 -18.11 24.06 -18.95
CA LYS A 17 -17.78 23.76 -17.57
C LYS A 17 -16.40 23.11 -17.44
N SER A 18 -15.60 23.67 -16.52
CA SER A 18 -14.76 22.92 -15.59
C SER A 18 -13.80 21.90 -16.22
N GLY A 19 -12.70 22.39 -16.80
CA GLY A 19 -11.46 21.61 -16.96
C GLY A 19 -10.73 21.35 -15.63
N ASP A 20 -11.45 21.23 -14.52
CA ASP A 20 -10.91 20.86 -13.22
C ASP A 20 -11.06 19.35 -13.02
N ARG A 21 -9.99 18.74 -12.51
CA ARG A 21 -9.88 17.35 -12.05
C ARG A 21 -9.72 16.29 -13.15
N ARG A 22 -8.56 16.34 -13.83
CA ARG A 22 -7.61 15.22 -13.63
C ARG A 22 -7.26 15.22 -12.14
N ARG A 23 -8.23 14.77 -11.31
CA ARG A 23 -8.07 14.51 -9.89
C ARG A 23 -6.80 13.68 -9.87
N ARG A 24 -5.69 14.25 -9.38
CA ARG A 24 -4.48 13.48 -9.07
C ARG A 24 -5.03 12.27 -8.35
N ARG A 25 -5.06 11.13 -9.04
CA ARG A 25 -5.65 9.92 -8.50
C ARG A 25 -4.83 9.70 -7.25
N LEU A 26 -5.41 9.93 -6.07
CA LEU A 26 -4.68 9.76 -4.82
C LEU A 26 -4.04 8.40 -4.95
N ARG A 27 -2.71 8.37 -4.94
CA ARG A 27 -1.95 7.15 -5.18
C ARG A 27 -2.37 6.22 -4.06
N LYS A 28 -3.23 5.24 -4.39
CA LYS A 28 -3.66 4.25 -3.42
C LYS A 28 -2.41 3.42 -3.13
N GLU A 29 -1.90 3.56 -1.92
CA GLU A 29 -0.78 2.74 -1.46
C GLU A 29 -1.21 1.28 -1.57
N SER A 30 -0.41 0.50 -2.27
CA SER A 30 -0.70 -0.90 -2.56
C SER A 30 0.60 -1.67 -2.69
N PHE A 31 0.55 -2.91 -2.24
CA PHE A 31 1.66 -3.87 -2.32
C PHE A 31 1.73 -4.58 -3.67
N ALA A 32 0.89 -4.24 -4.66
CA ALA A 32 0.73 -5.00 -5.90
C ALA A 32 2.04 -5.21 -6.68
N SER A 33 2.91 -4.20 -6.75
CA SER A 33 4.21 -4.32 -7.44
C SER A 33 5.15 -5.29 -6.73
N TYR A 34 5.15 -5.31 -5.40
CA TYR A 34 5.99 -6.22 -4.59
C TYR A 34 5.45 -7.65 -4.64
N ILE A 35 4.13 -7.82 -4.55
CA ILE A 35 3.47 -9.12 -4.70
C ILE A 35 3.82 -9.75 -6.05
N TYR A 36 3.78 -8.95 -7.13
CA TYR A 36 4.17 -9.44 -8.45
C TYR A 36 5.65 -9.83 -8.56
N LYS A 37 6.55 -9.04 -7.95
CA LYS A 37 7.99 -9.37 -7.90
C LYS A 37 8.24 -10.69 -7.17
N VAL A 38 7.61 -10.90 -6.01
CA VAL A 38 7.73 -12.15 -5.25
C VAL A 38 7.15 -13.33 -6.04
N LEU A 39 5.99 -13.15 -6.71
CA LEU A 39 5.40 -14.18 -7.55
C LEU A 39 6.39 -14.63 -8.65
N LYS A 40 7.05 -13.70 -9.33
CA LYS A 40 8.01 -14.03 -10.40
C LYS A 40 9.31 -14.68 -9.88
N GLN A 41 9.68 -14.44 -8.63
CA GLN A 41 10.81 -15.15 -8.01
C GLN A 41 10.51 -16.63 -7.74
N VAL A 42 9.24 -16.98 -7.47
CA VAL A 42 8.83 -18.36 -7.18
C VAL A 42 8.32 -19.09 -8.43
N HIS A 43 7.58 -18.39 -9.31
CA HIS A 43 6.99 -18.92 -10.53
C HIS A 43 7.11 -17.92 -11.69
N ALA A 44 8.18 -18.05 -12.50
CA ALA A 44 8.48 -17.12 -13.60
C ALA A 44 7.39 -17.09 -14.69
N ASP A 45 6.75 -18.22 -15.00
CA ASP A 45 5.80 -18.34 -16.12
C ASP A 45 4.34 -18.13 -15.70
N THR A 46 4.05 -17.98 -14.41
CA THR A 46 2.68 -17.84 -13.90
C THR A 46 2.26 -16.37 -13.82
N GLY A 47 1.01 -16.08 -14.20
CA GLY A 47 0.37 -14.78 -14.04
C GLY A 47 -0.62 -14.75 -12.87
N ILE A 48 -1.03 -13.55 -12.44
CA ILE A 48 -2.04 -13.36 -11.38
C ILE A 48 -3.16 -12.45 -11.90
N SER A 49 -4.41 -12.83 -11.65
CA SER A 49 -5.57 -12.02 -12.05
C SER A 49 -5.70 -10.76 -11.17
N SER A 50 -6.39 -9.73 -11.66
CA SER A 50 -6.63 -8.49 -10.90
C SER A 50 -7.42 -8.74 -9.60
N ARG A 51 -8.38 -9.67 -9.62
CA ARG A 51 -9.13 -10.09 -8.43
C ARG A 51 -8.22 -10.77 -7.40
N ALA A 52 -7.38 -11.71 -7.83
CA ALA A 52 -6.43 -12.38 -6.95
C ALA A 52 -5.41 -11.39 -6.37
N MET A 53 -4.92 -10.45 -7.19
CA MET A 53 -4.05 -9.37 -6.72
C MET A 53 -4.71 -8.53 -5.62
N SER A 54 -6.01 -8.21 -5.75
CA SER A 54 -6.73 -7.46 -4.72
C SER A 54 -6.83 -8.25 -3.41
N ILE A 55 -7.07 -9.57 -3.48
CA ILE A 55 -7.12 -10.45 -2.31
C ILE A 55 -5.75 -10.48 -1.62
N MET A 56 -4.67 -10.67 -2.38
CA MET A 56 -3.31 -10.68 -1.84
C MET A 56 -2.93 -9.33 -1.20
N ASN A 57 -3.31 -8.22 -1.82
CA ASN A 57 -3.07 -6.90 -1.23
C ASN A 57 -3.81 -6.74 0.11
N SER A 58 -5.08 -7.16 0.20
CA SER A 58 -5.83 -7.14 1.46
C SER A 58 -5.21 -8.06 2.52
N PHE A 59 -4.74 -9.25 2.12
CA PHE A 59 -4.05 -10.17 3.02
C PHE A 59 -2.80 -9.56 3.65
N VAL A 60 -1.97 -8.88 2.86
CA VAL A 60 -0.77 -8.19 3.38
C VAL A 60 -1.15 -7.10 4.38
N ASN A 61 -2.21 -6.33 4.12
CA ASN A 61 -2.67 -5.30 5.05
C ASN A 61 -3.20 -5.91 6.36
N ASP A 62 -4.01 -6.98 6.29
CA ASP A 62 -4.54 -7.65 7.48
C ASP A 62 -3.41 -8.17 8.40
N ILE A 63 -2.39 -8.82 7.82
CA ILE A 63 -1.24 -9.29 8.60
C ILE A 63 -0.41 -8.12 9.14
N PHE A 64 -0.22 -7.06 8.37
CA PHE A 64 0.50 -5.87 8.80
C PHE A 64 -0.19 -5.22 10.01
N ASP A 65 -1.49 -4.99 9.94
CA ASP A 65 -2.27 -4.35 11.01
C ASP A 65 -2.26 -5.21 12.28
N ARG A 66 -2.40 -6.54 12.15
CA ARG A 66 -2.31 -7.46 13.29
C ARG A 66 -0.93 -7.41 13.96
N LEU A 67 0.14 -7.45 13.17
CA LEU A 67 1.51 -7.38 13.69
C LEU A 67 1.80 -6.04 14.37
N ALA A 68 1.40 -4.94 13.75
CA ALA A 68 1.60 -3.60 14.28
C ALA A 68 0.82 -3.40 15.60
N ALA A 69 -0.43 -3.85 15.65
CA ALA A 69 -1.24 -3.79 16.86
C ALA A 69 -0.60 -4.59 18.01
N GLU A 70 -0.16 -5.82 17.73
CA GLU A 70 0.42 -6.68 18.76
C GLU A 70 1.80 -6.16 19.23
N ALA A 71 2.64 -5.69 18.31
CA ALA A 71 3.91 -5.06 18.65
C ALA A 71 3.73 -3.76 19.46
N SER A 72 2.69 -2.98 19.16
CA SER A 72 2.33 -1.79 19.94
C SER A 72 1.93 -2.14 21.37
N ARG A 73 1.09 -3.18 21.55
CA ARG A 73 0.74 -3.69 22.89
C ARG A 73 1.96 -4.15 23.67
N LEU A 74 2.87 -4.89 23.03
CA LEU A 74 4.12 -5.36 23.65
C LEU A 74 5.02 -4.19 24.09
N ALA A 75 5.13 -3.13 23.29
CA ALA A 75 5.87 -1.94 23.68
C ALA A 75 5.23 -1.24 24.89
N GLN A 76 3.90 -1.12 24.91
CA GLN A 76 3.15 -0.52 26.02
C GLN A 76 3.29 -1.33 27.31
N TYR A 77 3.20 -2.67 27.26
CA TYR A 77 3.42 -3.52 28.43
C TYR A 77 4.80 -3.34 29.04
N ASN A 78 5.81 -3.12 28.20
CA ASN A 78 7.17 -2.87 28.65
C ASN A 78 7.46 -1.39 28.99
N GLN A 79 6.44 -0.52 29.01
CA GLN A 79 6.56 0.93 29.24
C GLN A 79 7.56 1.62 28.29
N ARG A 80 7.56 1.19 27.02
CA ARG A 80 8.42 1.76 25.97
C ARG A 80 7.58 2.53 24.96
N HIS A 81 8.11 3.68 24.53
CA HIS A 81 7.52 4.49 23.45
C HIS A 81 8.03 4.12 22.04
N THR A 82 9.00 3.20 21.96
CA THR A 82 9.64 2.79 20.70
C THR A 82 9.41 1.32 20.45
N ILE A 83 8.86 0.98 19.28
CA ILE A 83 8.76 -0.40 18.80
C ILE A 83 10.08 -0.77 18.14
N THR A 84 10.75 -1.80 18.65
CA THR A 84 12.01 -2.33 18.11
C THR A 84 11.78 -3.63 17.34
N SER A 85 12.82 -4.15 16.70
CA SER A 85 12.77 -5.48 16.05
C SER A 85 12.39 -6.61 17.02
N ARG A 86 12.63 -6.43 18.33
CA ARG A 86 12.27 -7.41 19.37
C ARG A 86 10.76 -7.51 19.56
N GLU A 87 10.04 -6.39 19.63
CA GLU A 87 8.58 -6.39 19.74
C GLU A 87 7.95 -7.00 18.48
N ILE A 88 8.46 -6.66 17.30
CA ILE A 88 8.01 -7.27 16.03
C ILE A 88 8.23 -8.78 16.03
N GLN A 89 9.44 -9.24 16.40
CA GLN A 89 9.75 -10.67 16.43
C GLN A 89 8.86 -11.43 17.43
N THR A 90 8.55 -10.83 18.57
CA THR A 90 7.67 -11.43 19.58
C THR A 90 6.22 -11.46 19.08
N ALA A 91 5.74 -10.38 18.46
CA ALA A 91 4.41 -10.34 17.83
C ALA A 91 4.25 -11.43 16.76
N VAL A 92 5.27 -11.67 15.92
CA VAL A 92 5.27 -12.77 14.94
C VAL A 92 5.10 -14.13 15.61
N ARG A 93 5.77 -14.35 16.75
CA ARG A 93 5.66 -15.61 17.51
C ARG A 93 4.29 -15.83 18.14
N LEU A 94 3.57 -14.75 18.47
CA LEU A 94 2.22 -14.83 19.02
C LEU A 94 1.16 -15.04 17.94
N LEU A 95 1.35 -14.45 16.75
CA LEU A 95 0.34 -14.46 15.69
C LEU A 95 0.45 -15.66 14.74
N LEU A 96 1.67 -16.18 14.48
CA LEU A 96 1.88 -17.26 13.52
C LEU A 96 2.08 -18.61 14.24
N PRO A 97 1.42 -19.69 13.78
CA PRO A 97 1.58 -21.01 14.38
C PRO A 97 2.81 -21.76 13.86
N GLY A 98 3.39 -22.62 14.71
CA GLY A 98 4.30 -23.71 14.32
C GLY A 98 5.47 -23.30 13.42
N GLU A 99 5.64 -24.03 12.30
CA GLU A 99 6.74 -23.83 11.35
C GLU A 99 6.70 -22.46 10.64
N LEU A 100 5.51 -21.87 10.44
CA LEU A 100 5.38 -20.54 9.82
C LEU A 100 6.07 -19.47 10.66
N CYS A 101 5.93 -19.55 11.99
CA CYS A 101 6.62 -18.66 12.92
C CYS A 101 8.14 -18.81 12.80
N LYS A 102 8.66 -20.04 12.78
CA LYS A 102 10.10 -20.29 12.68
C LYS A 102 10.69 -19.69 11.41
N HIS A 103 10.05 -19.91 10.26
CA HIS A 103 10.49 -19.34 8.99
C HIS A 103 10.38 -17.81 8.97
N ALA A 104 9.26 -17.25 9.43
CA ALA A 104 9.07 -15.79 9.46
C ALA A 104 10.12 -15.09 10.35
N VAL A 105 10.42 -15.67 11.51
CA VAL A 105 11.47 -15.16 12.40
C VAL A 105 12.85 -15.27 11.75
N SER A 106 13.17 -16.39 11.11
CA SER A 106 14.45 -16.59 10.42
C SER A 106 14.66 -15.56 9.29
N GLU A 107 13.66 -15.37 8.43
CA GLU A 107 13.72 -14.40 7.34
C GLU A 107 13.82 -12.96 7.86
N GLY A 108 13.08 -12.63 8.93
CA GLY A 108 13.17 -11.33 9.59
C GLY A 108 14.57 -11.04 10.14
N THR A 109 15.19 -12.00 10.83
CA THR A 109 16.55 -11.83 11.36
C THR A 109 17.58 -11.68 10.23
N LYS A 110 17.49 -12.48 9.17
CA LYS A 110 18.38 -12.34 7.99
C LYS A 110 18.28 -10.95 7.37
N ALA A 111 17.07 -10.43 7.20
CA ALA A 111 16.84 -9.11 6.63
C ALA A 111 17.47 -7.99 7.48
N VAL A 112 17.32 -8.04 8.81
CA VAL A 112 17.92 -7.07 9.74
C VAL A 112 19.45 -7.15 9.71
N SER A 113 20.01 -8.36 9.73
CA SER A 113 21.47 -8.55 9.65
C SER A 113 22.03 -7.98 8.34
N LYS A 114 21.39 -8.27 7.21
CA LYS A 114 21.80 -7.76 5.89
C LYS A 114 21.73 -6.23 5.81
N TYR A 115 20.70 -5.63 6.41
CA TYR A 115 20.55 -4.18 6.47
C TYR A 115 21.70 -3.53 7.27
N ASN A 116 22.08 -4.12 8.40
CA ASN A 116 23.15 -3.60 9.24
C ASN A 116 24.55 -3.80 8.63
N SER A 117 24.77 -4.88 7.85
CA SER A 117 26.06 -5.16 7.20
C SER A 117 26.26 -4.42 5.87
N GLY A 118 25.20 -3.89 5.27
CA GLY A 118 25.23 -3.19 3.99
C GLY A 118 25.51 -1.69 4.11
N ARG A 119 25.90 -1.21 5.29
CA ARG A 119 26.48 0.12 5.50
C ARG A 119 27.98 0.09 5.29
#